data_AF-A0A933MUD9-F1
#
_entry.id   AF-A0A933MUD9-F1
#
_cell.length_a   1.000
_cell.length_b   1.000
_cell.length_c   1.000
_cell.angle_alpha   90.00
_cell.angle_beta   90.00
_cell.angle_gamma   90.00
#
_symmetry.space_group_name_H-M   'P 1'
#
loop_
_entity.id
_entity.type
_entity.pdbx_description
1 polymer ?
#
loop_
_entity_poly.entity_id
_entity_poly.type
_entity_poly.pdbx_seq_one_letter_code
_entity_poly.pdbx_strand_id
1 'polypeptide(L)'
;MASINGIAGDTTLIVCNYKRNSVSGFENDLTLAKTESLLKHTNQYVRWKRMRQNNPAGAKEVAELVLDRCRMLREARGGAPTDVTKFDQLTEQLCRKGIRLFKSHQFREPIFSSLRPLTAAETSARSSPSQVDAETMAQTLSAGPPVSPDFPSCILPGDPLLLWPNNAPEVSKVQEAFDLSKGSRIPTVSDASDASEVSDVSEVSDVSNGSDISKEVVQLARDRYLGKHYRKRDCYVFLVRALEDAGINYYGSNGVKEALLRKAVNEGRQRYAYLTGEGVIQSLCSNPSEIHIPRASDKAFPEAWARLKEVLSPGSLISVSSRRFGHTGIVGNKGNEWTLINSARQGRSGESGYQVKEENLESELRSWIRRAQEQRSFLTVTVGSLETNMAARFSPDSAGRKVG
;
A
#
# COMPACT_ATOMS: atom_id res chain seq x y z
N MET A 1 -59.54 6.55 43.55
CA MET A 1 -59.09 5.28 42.93
C MET A 1 -59.95 5.02 41.69
N ALA A 2 -59.48 5.46 40.52
CA ALA A 2 -60.14 5.23 39.25
C ALA A 2 -59.19 4.43 38.35
N SER A 3 -59.66 3.26 37.92
CA SER A 3 -58.92 2.27 37.14
C SER A 3 -58.83 2.70 35.67
N ILE A 4 -57.62 2.74 35.11
CA ILE A 4 -57.37 3.02 33.69
C ILE A 4 -57.21 1.68 32.99
N ASN A 5 -58.21 1.31 32.17
CA ASN A 5 -58.16 0.14 31.31
C ASN A 5 -57.57 0.50 29.94
N GLY A 6 -56.55 -0.28 29.54
CA GLY A 6 -56.46 -0.94 28.23
C GLY A 6 -56.37 -0.07 26.97
N ILE A 7 -55.15 0.19 26.50
CA ILE A 7 -54.87 0.41 25.09
C ILE A 7 -53.93 -0.71 24.64
N ALA A 8 -54.51 -1.77 24.08
CA ALA A 8 -53.78 -2.80 23.34
C ALA A 8 -53.47 -2.24 21.94
N GLY A 9 -52.22 -1.83 21.74
CA GLY A 9 -51.72 -1.44 20.42
C GLY A 9 -51.38 -2.68 19.60
N ASP A 10 -52.07 -2.82 18.48
CA ASP A 10 -51.86 -3.88 17.49
C ASP A 10 -50.48 -3.70 16.84
N THR A 11 -49.57 -4.65 17.07
CA THR A 11 -48.21 -4.61 16.50
C THR A 11 -48.28 -5.13 15.06
N THR A 12 -48.60 -4.25 14.11
CA THR A 12 -48.51 -4.59 12.70
C THR A 12 -47.04 -4.75 12.31
N LEU A 13 -46.58 -5.99 12.24
CA LEU A 13 -45.27 -6.37 11.70
C LEU A 13 -45.18 -5.95 10.22
N ILE A 14 -44.51 -4.83 9.97
CA ILE A 14 -44.09 -4.44 8.62
C ILE A 14 -43.04 -5.46 8.17
N VAL A 15 -43.46 -6.42 7.35
CA VAL A 15 -42.56 -7.33 6.63
C VAL A 15 -41.83 -6.52 5.55
N CYS A 16 -40.70 -5.93 5.94
CA CYS A 16 -39.77 -5.32 5.00
C CYS A 16 -39.14 -6.43 4.16
N ASN A 17 -39.67 -6.61 2.94
CA ASN A 17 -39.06 -7.45 1.91
C ASN A 17 -37.73 -6.81 1.45
N TYR A 18 -36.65 -7.05 2.20
CA TYR A 18 -35.30 -6.70 1.81
C TYR A 18 -34.92 -7.56 0.59
N LYS A 19 -35.08 -7.01 -0.61
CA LYS A 19 -34.37 -7.48 -1.81
C LYS A 19 -32.86 -7.41 -1.53
N ARG A 20 -32.28 -8.50 -1.03
CA ARG A 20 -30.85 -8.78 -1.18
C ARG A 20 -30.58 -8.73 -2.68
N ASN A 21 -29.80 -7.76 -3.14
CA ASN A 21 -28.93 -7.84 -4.34
C ASN A 21 -28.33 -6.47 -4.71
N SER A 22 -28.00 -5.61 -3.75
CA SER A 22 -27.03 -4.54 -4.00
C SER A 22 -25.77 -4.86 -3.19
N VAL A 23 -24.89 -5.67 -3.79
CA VAL A 23 -23.49 -5.75 -3.35
C VAL A 23 -22.98 -4.30 -3.31
N SER A 24 -22.58 -3.85 -2.11
CA SER A 24 -22.30 -2.44 -1.89
C SER A 24 -21.19 -1.96 -2.85
N GLY A 25 -21.29 -0.74 -3.38
CA GLY A 25 -20.25 -0.19 -4.28
C GLY A 25 -18.84 -0.25 -3.66
N PHE A 26 -18.77 -0.23 -2.33
CA PHE A 26 -17.54 -0.38 -1.57
C PHE A 26 -16.91 -1.78 -1.71
N GLU A 27 -17.68 -2.86 -1.63
CA GLU A 27 -17.15 -4.23 -1.80
C GLU A 27 -16.58 -4.44 -3.20
N ASN A 28 -17.19 -3.83 -4.21
CA ASN A 28 -16.68 -3.85 -5.58
C ASN A 28 -15.33 -3.13 -5.67
N ASP A 29 -15.23 -1.90 -5.13
CA ASP A 29 -13.99 -1.12 -5.14
C ASP A 29 -12.87 -1.85 -4.37
N LEU A 30 -13.19 -2.48 -3.24
CA LEU A 30 -12.25 -3.28 -2.45
C LEU A 30 -11.77 -4.52 -3.22
N THR A 31 -12.67 -5.21 -3.91
CA THR A 31 -12.37 -6.40 -4.74
C THR A 31 -11.43 -6.06 -5.88
N LEU A 32 -11.67 -4.95 -6.57
CA LEU A 32 -10.80 -4.43 -7.63
C LEU A 32 -9.41 -4.05 -7.08
N ALA A 33 -9.34 -3.37 -5.94
CA ALA A 33 -8.08 -2.96 -5.33
C ALA A 33 -7.23 -4.15 -4.85
N LYS A 34 -7.84 -5.19 -4.27
CA LYS A 34 -7.13 -6.43 -3.91
C LYS A 34 -6.55 -7.13 -5.13
N THR A 35 -7.36 -7.27 -6.18
CA THR A 35 -6.92 -7.86 -7.45
C THR A 35 -5.79 -7.06 -8.08
N GLU A 36 -5.89 -5.73 -8.04
CA GLU A 36 -4.85 -4.83 -8.50
C GLU A 36 -3.51 -5.09 -7.80
N SER A 37 -3.52 -5.20 -6.46
CA SER A 37 -2.33 -5.50 -5.67
C SER A 37 -1.72 -6.87 -6.04
N LEU A 38 -2.55 -7.88 -6.29
CA LEU A 38 -2.07 -9.22 -6.66
C LEU A 38 -1.42 -9.20 -8.05
N LEU A 39 -2.09 -8.59 -9.03
CA LEU A 39 -1.60 -8.56 -10.41
C LEU A 39 -0.42 -7.59 -10.62
N LYS A 40 -0.21 -6.60 -9.73
CA LYS A 40 0.86 -5.58 -9.83
C LYS A 40 2.26 -6.19 -10.03
N HIS A 41 2.50 -7.38 -9.47
CA HIS A 41 3.79 -8.08 -9.55
C HIS A 41 3.85 -9.13 -10.66
N THR A 42 2.87 -9.12 -11.56
CA THR A 42 2.83 -10.03 -12.71
C THR A 42 2.95 -9.24 -14.00
N ASN A 43 3.38 -9.93 -15.07
CA ASN A 43 3.36 -9.36 -16.42
C ASN A 43 1.93 -9.12 -16.96
N GLN A 44 0.89 -9.41 -16.16
CA GLN A 44 -0.51 -9.17 -16.51
C GLN A 44 -1.05 -7.83 -16.01
N TYR A 45 -0.28 -7.06 -15.22
CA TYR A 45 -0.77 -5.81 -14.61
C TYR A 45 -1.24 -4.77 -15.64
N VAL A 46 -0.45 -4.56 -16.70
CA VAL A 46 -0.78 -3.59 -17.75
C VAL A 46 -2.11 -3.95 -18.42
N ARG A 47 -2.33 -5.24 -18.66
CA ARG A 47 -3.57 -5.75 -19.25
C ARG A 47 -4.75 -5.61 -18.31
N TRP A 48 -4.55 -5.86 -17.01
CA TRP A 48 -5.53 -5.60 -15.97
C TRP A 48 -5.95 -4.12 -15.90
N LYS A 49 -4.99 -3.18 -15.91
CA LYS A 49 -5.28 -1.73 -15.94
C LYS A 49 -6.15 -1.36 -17.14
N ARG A 50 -5.78 -1.82 -18.34
CA ARG A 50 -6.53 -1.56 -19.57
C ARG A 50 -7.95 -2.13 -19.49
N MET A 51 -8.10 -3.33 -18.94
CA MET A 51 -9.42 -3.96 -18.75
C MET A 51 -10.32 -3.14 -17.81
N ARG A 52 -9.80 -2.65 -16.69
CA ARG A 52 -10.56 -1.80 -15.76
C ARG A 52 -11.07 -0.51 -16.41
N GLN A 53 -10.26 0.08 -17.29
CA GLN A 53 -10.61 1.32 -17.99
C GLN A 53 -11.66 1.07 -19.06
N ASN A 54 -11.49 0.01 -19.85
CA ASN A 54 -12.30 -0.23 -21.05
C ASN A 54 -13.59 -1.04 -20.76
N ASN A 55 -13.57 -1.89 -19.74
CA ASN A 55 -14.70 -2.75 -19.38
C ASN A 55 -14.76 -2.97 -17.84
N PRO A 56 -15.33 -2.00 -17.09
CA PRO A 56 -15.43 -2.08 -15.63
C PRO A 56 -16.21 -3.31 -15.13
N ALA A 57 -17.28 -3.70 -15.83
CA ALA A 57 -18.09 -4.87 -15.48
C ALA A 57 -17.29 -6.17 -15.65
N GLY A 58 -16.60 -6.34 -16.78
CA GLY A 58 -15.71 -7.48 -17.01
C GLY A 58 -14.52 -7.51 -16.05
N ALA A 59 -13.98 -6.35 -15.67
CA ALA A 59 -12.91 -6.27 -14.68
C ALA A 59 -13.37 -6.76 -13.31
N LYS A 60 -14.62 -6.50 -12.91
CA LYS A 60 -15.19 -7.02 -11.66
C LYS A 60 -15.21 -8.56 -11.67
N GLU A 61 -15.72 -9.16 -12.74
CA GLU A 61 -15.76 -10.62 -12.88
C GLU A 61 -14.35 -11.24 -12.86
N VAL A 62 -13.39 -10.62 -13.54
CA VAL A 62 -11.98 -11.04 -13.50
C VAL A 62 -11.40 -10.92 -12.09
N ALA A 63 -11.73 -9.87 -11.34
CA ALA A 63 -11.27 -9.73 -9.96
C ALA A 63 -11.78 -10.87 -9.07
N GLU A 64 -13.05 -11.24 -9.18
CA GLU A 64 -13.63 -12.35 -8.43
C GLU A 64 -12.90 -13.67 -8.76
N LEU A 65 -12.66 -13.95 -10.04
CA LEU A 65 -11.90 -15.13 -10.49
C LEU A 65 -10.46 -15.14 -9.96
N VAL A 66 -9.76 -13.99 -9.98
CA VAL A 66 -8.39 -13.89 -9.44
C VAL A 66 -8.38 -14.17 -7.94
N LEU A 67 -9.32 -13.58 -7.18
CA LEU A 67 -9.39 -13.76 -5.73
C LEU A 67 -9.74 -15.19 -5.34
N ASP A 68 -10.67 -15.83 -6.06
CA ASP A 68 -11.04 -17.23 -5.86
C ASP A 68 -9.85 -18.16 -6.14
N ARG A 69 -9.14 -17.94 -7.25
CA ARG A 69 -7.91 -18.67 -7.58
C ARG A 69 -6.83 -18.49 -6.50
N CYS A 70 -6.63 -17.27 -6.02
CA CYS A 70 -5.68 -16.98 -4.94
C CYS A 70 -6.08 -17.55 -3.58
N ARG A 71 -7.39 -17.73 -3.31
CA ARG A 71 -7.86 -18.44 -2.12
C ARG A 71 -7.46 -19.92 -2.19
N MET A 72 -7.72 -20.59 -3.31
CA MET A 72 -7.36 -22.02 -3.50
C MET A 72 -5.85 -22.27 -3.37
N LEU A 73 -5.00 -21.37 -3.87
CA LEU A 73 -3.55 -21.51 -3.69
C LEU A 73 -3.11 -21.38 -2.23
N ARG A 74 -3.76 -20.51 -1.45
CA ARG A 74 -3.46 -20.39 -0.01
C ARG A 74 -3.91 -21.62 0.76
N GLU A 75 -5.08 -22.17 0.41
CA GLU A 75 -5.58 -23.43 0.97
C GLU A 75 -4.63 -24.59 0.67
N ALA A 76 -4.22 -24.76 -0.60
CA ALA A 76 -3.28 -25.81 -1.00
C ALA A 76 -1.93 -25.70 -0.28
N ARG A 77 -1.37 -24.49 -0.15
CA ARG A 77 -0.13 -24.25 0.62
C ARG A 77 -0.27 -24.52 2.10
N GLY A 78 -1.47 -24.34 2.66
CA GLY A 78 -1.80 -24.70 4.04
C GLY A 78 -2.02 -26.20 4.24
N GLY A 79 -1.80 -27.03 3.22
CA GLY A 79 -2.04 -28.47 3.26
C GLY A 79 -3.51 -28.87 3.16
N ALA A 80 -4.42 -27.93 2.91
CA ALA A 80 -5.83 -28.24 2.76
C ALA A 80 -6.08 -28.96 1.42
N PRO A 81 -6.94 -30.00 1.40
CA PRO A 81 -7.29 -30.69 0.17
C PRO A 81 -7.94 -29.69 -0.78
N THR A 82 -7.33 -29.51 -1.95
CA THR A 82 -7.75 -28.50 -2.93
C THR A 82 -8.05 -29.17 -4.27
N ASP A 83 -9.19 -28.84 -4.87
CA ASP A 83 -9.58 -29.36 -6.18
C ASP A 83 -8.74 -28.71 -7.29
N VAL A 84 -7.73 -29.45 -7.76
CA VAL A 84 -6.81 -29.03 -8.82
C VAL A 84 -7.54 -28.75 -10.14
N THR A 85 -8.59 -29.52 -10.44
CA THR A 85 -9.37 -29.36 -11.67
C THR A 85 -10.10 -28.02 -11.66
N LYS A 86 -10.73 -27.68 -10.54
CA LYS A 86 -11.39 -26.37 -10.37
C LYS A 86 -10.39 -25.21 -10.44
N PHE A 87 -9.19 -25.38 -9.88
CA PHE A 87 -8.13 -24.38 -9.97
C PHE A 87 -7.71 -24.10 -11.43
N ASP A 88 -7.52 -25.15 -12.23
CA ASP A 88 -7.16 -25.01 -13.64
C ASP A 88 -8.32 -24.46 -14.49
N GLN A 89 -9.57 -24.80 -14.15
CA GLN A 89 -10.76 -24.19 -14.76
C GLN A 89 -10.81 -22.68 -14.52
N LEU A 90 -10.57 -22.21 -13.28
CA LEU A 90 -10.49 -20.77 -12.99
C LEU A 90 -9.37 -20.09 -13.79
N THR A 91 -8.21 -20.75 -13.88
CA THR A 91 -7.07 -20.24 -14.65
C THR A 91 -7.39 -20.14 -16.14
N GLU A 92 -8.11 -21.11 -16.70
CA GLU A 92 -8.57 -21.08 -18.09
C GLU A 92 -9.61 -19.98 -18.34
N GLN A 93 -10.54 -19.76 -17.41
CA GLN A 93 -11.51 -18.66 -17.47
C GLN A 93 -10.81 -17.29 -17.48
N LEU A 94 -9.79 -17.11 -16.64
CA LEU A 94 -8.95 -15.91 -16.65
C LEU A 94 -8.22 -15.74 -17.99
N CYS A 95 -7.67 -16.83 -18.54
CA CYS A 95 -6.99 -16.82 -19.83
C CYS A 95 -7.91 -16.36 -20.96
N ARG A 96 -9.16 -16.85 -21.01
CA ARG A 96 -10.18 -16.42 -21.99
C ARG A 96 -10.54 -14.94 -21.86
N LYS A 97 -10.47 -14.38 -20.65
CA LYS A 97 -10.63 -12.94 -20.39
C LYS A 97 -9.33 -12.15 -20.61
N GLY A 98 -8.27 -12.80 -21.02
CA GLY A 98 -6.99 -12.19 -21.38
C GLY A 98 -5.98 -12.10 -20.25
N ILE A 99 -6.28 -12.57 -19.04
CA ILE A 99 -5.31 -12.62 -17.94
C ILE A 99 -4.66 -14.01 -17.92
N ARG A 100 -3.38 -14.09 -18.30
CA ARG A 100 -2.64 -15.35 -18.38
C ARG A 100 -1.84 -15.60 -17.10
N LEU A 101 -2.23 -16.63 -16.35
CA LEU A 101 -1.57 -17.09 -15.13
C LEU A 101 -1.21 -18.58 -15.26
N PHE A 102 -0.31 -19.06 -14.40
CA PHE A 102 0.13 -20.45 -14.42
C PHE A 102 -0.96 -21.44 -14.02
N LYS A 103 -1.05 -22.56 -14.72
CA LYS A 103 -1.83 -23.74 -14.34
C LYS A 103 -1.10 -24.55 -13.26
N SER A 104 -1.82 -25.46 -12.61
CA SER A 104 -1.33 -26.31 -11.51
C SER A 104 -0.04 -27.06 -11.84
N HIS A 105 0.10 -27.58 -13.05
CA HIS A 105 1.28 -28.33 -13.51
C HIS A 105 2.47 -27.44 -13.91
N GLN A 106 2.29 -26.13 -13.98
CA GLN A 106 3.34 -25.19 -14.39
C GLN A 106 4.14 -24.64 -13.19
N PHE A 107 3.75 -24.98 -11.96
CA PHE A 107 4.54 -24.67 -10.77
C PHE A 107 5.72 -25.64 -10.67
N ARG A 108 6.92 -25.13 -10.36
CA ARG A 108 8.14 -25.94 -10.20
C ARG A 108 8.04 -26.90 -9.01
N GLU A 109 7.44 -26.43 -7.93
CA GLU A 109 7.15 -27.24 -6.76
C GLU A 109 5.66 -27.62 -6.80
N PRO A 110 5.30 -28.89 -6.59
CA PRO A 110 3.90 -29.31 -6.57
C PRO A 110 3.21 -28.70 -5.35
N ILE A 111 2.58 -27.54 -5.53
CA ILE A 111 1.76 -26.88 -4.51
C ILE A 111 0.53 -27.72 -4.18
N PHE A 112 0.03 -28.44 -5.19
CA PHE A 112 -1.11 -29.32 -5.05
C PHE A 112 -0.60 -30.72 -4.78
N SER A 113 -0.53 -31.09 -3.51
CA SER A 113 -0.27 -32.46 -3.09
C SER A 113 -1.37 -33.35 -3.66
N SER A 114 -1.06 -34.15 -4.67
CA SER A 114 -1.87 -35.33 -4.97
C SER A 114 -1.79 -36.18 -3.71
N LEU A 115 -2.84 -36.16 -2.88
CA LEU A 115 -2.99 -37.08 -1.76
C LEU A 115 -2.75 -38.47 -2.32
N ARG A 116 -1.54 -38.99 -2.11
CA ARG A 116 -1.24 -40.38 -2.38
C ARG A 116 -2.17 -41.11 -1.42
N PRO A 117 -3.12 -41.93 -1.90
CA PRO A 117 -3.99 -42.67 -1.00
C PRO A 117 -3.06 -43.42 -0.06
N LEU A 118 -3.09 -43.07 1.23
CA LEU A 118 -2.47 -43.89 2.25
C LEU A 118 -3.28 -45.19 2.22
N THR A 119 -2.83 -46.13 1.40
CA THR A 119 -3.32 -47.50 1.40
C THR A 119 -3.14 -48.01 2.82
N ALA A 120 -4.25 -48.13 3.53
CA ALA A 120 -4.34 -48.83 4.79
C ALA A 120 -4.01 -50.32 4.53
N ALA A 121 -2.73 -50.64 4.52
CA ALA A 121 -2.23 -52.00 4.46
C ALA A 121 -0.99 -52.05 5.37
N GLU A 122 -1.22 -52.39 6.64
CA GLU A 122 -0.49 -53.41 7.39
C GLU A 122 -0.91 -53.37 8.87
N THR A 123 -2.06 -53.99 9.14
CA THR A 123 -2.32 -54.64 10.42
C THR A 123 -2.57 -56.10 10.12
N SER A 124 -1.57 -56.98 10.32
CA SER A 124 -1.76 -58.31 10.94
C SER A 124 -0.53 -59.23 10.84
N ALA A 125 0.03 -59.54 12.01
CA ALA A 125 0.57 -60.82 12.50
C ALA A 125 1.70 -60.47 13.50
N ARG A 126 1.69 -60.87 14.78
CA ARG A 126 1.39 -62.22 15.29
C ARG A 126 1.25 -62.15 16.82
N SER A 127 0.25 -62.88 17.35
CA SER A 127 0.07 -63.23 18.77
C SER A 127 1.28 -64.02 19.31
N SER A 128 1.64 -63.97 20.60
CA SER A 128 1.00 -64.73 21.69
C SER A 128 1.72 -64.52 23.05
N PRO A 129 1.15 -65.01 24.18
CA PRO A 129 1.32 -64.43 25.53
C PRO A 129 2.23 -65.24 26.47
N SER A 130 2.78 -64.60 27.50
CA SER A 130 3.14 -65.24 28.78
C SER A 130 3.14 -64.24 29.94
N GLN A 131 2.48 -64.66 31.01
CA GLN A 131 2.51 -64.08 32.36
C GLN A 131 3.91 -64.25 32.99
N VAL A 132 4.37 -63.27 33.77
CA VAL A 132 4.77 -63.45 35.19
C VAL A 132 5.03 -62.10 35.88
N ASP A 133 4.32 -61.91 37.00
CA ASP A 133 4.69 -61.36 38.32
C ASP A 133 5.49 -60.05 38.52
N ALA A 134 4.80 -59.16 39.25
CA ALA A 134 5.14 -58.50 40.53
C ALA A 134 6.40 -57.62 40.73
N GLU A 135 6.10 -56.47 41.35
CA GLU A 135 6.92 -55.65 42.26
C GLU A 135 8.23 -55.01 41.75
N THR A 136 8.26 -53.67 41.71
CA THR A 136 9.01 -52.84 42.68
C THR A 136 8.79 -51.34 42.41
N MET A 137 8.73 -50.59 43.51
CA MET A 137 8.46 -49.16 43.66
C MET A 137 9.45 -48.19 43.01
N ALA A 138 8.86 -47.04 42.66
CA ALA A 138 9.34 -45.66 42.81
C ALA A 138 10.65 -45.21 42.12
N GLN A 139 10.51 -44.27 41.18
CA GLN A 139 11.30 -43.03 41.17
C GLN A 139 10.74 -42.00 40.17
N THR A 140 10.24 -40.90 40.75
CA THR A 140 10.46 -39.50 40.38
C THR A 140 10.89 -39.19 38.94
N LEU A 141 10.01 -38.63 38.11
CA LEU A 141 10.40 -37.67 37.06
C LEU A 141 9.35 -36.59 36.83
N SER A 142 9.86 -35.36 36.86
CA SER A 142 9.21 -34.08 36.62
C SER A 142 8.61 -33.99 35.21
N ALA A 143 7.32 -33.68 35.12
CA ALA A 143 6.63 -33.40 33.87
C ALA A 143 6.89 -31.95 33.44
N GLY A 144 7.81 -31.75 32.49
CA GLY A 144 7.85 -30.52 31.68
C GLY A 144 6.68 -30.49 30.68
N PRO A 145 6.16 -29.31 30.33
CA PRO A 145 5.03 -29.20 29.41
C PRO A 145 5.44 -29.62 27.97
N PRO A 146 4.49 -30.14 27.17
CA PRO A 146 4.78 -30.57 25.82
C PRO A 146 5.14 -29.37 24.93
N VAL A 147 6.29 -29.49 24.27
CA VAL A 147 6.73 -28.61 23.18
C VAL A 147 5.67 -28.67 22.07
N SER A 148 5.10 -27.50 21.76
CA SER A 148 4.18 -27.33 20.65
C SER A 148 4.89 -27.64 19.33
N PRO A 149 4.23 -28.25 18.33
CA PRO A 149 4.82 -28.39 17.01
C PRO A 149 5.05 -26.99 16.43
N ASP A 150 6.28 -26.75 15.98
CA ASP A 150 6.65 -25.56 15.22
C ASP A 150 5.73 -25.43 14.00
N PHE A 151 4.80 -24.49 14.07
CA PHE A 151 4.03 -24.07 12.91
C PHE A 151 4.96 -23.23 12.01
N PRO A 152 5.10 -23.56 10.71
CA PRO A 152 5.80 -22.71 9.80
C PRO A 152 5.08 -21.35 9.70
N SER A 153 5.90 -20.30 9.69
CA SER A 153 5.53 -18.90 9.80
C SER A 153 4.30 -18.49 8.97
N CYS A 154 3.38 -17.81 9.63
CA CYS A 154 2.14 -17.28 9.05
C CYS A 154 2.36 -16.53 7.73
N ILE A 155 1.85 -17.10 6.63
CA ILE A 155 1.78 -16.45 5.32
C ILE A 155 0.72 -15.33 5.36
N LEU A 156 1.15 -14.08 5.20
CA LEU A 156 0.25 -12.92 5.17
C LEU A 156 -0.55 -12.84 3.84
N PRO A 157 -1.79 -12.32 3.87
CA PRO A 157 -2.56 -12.06 2.66
C PRO A 157 -1.91 -10.93 1.85
N GLY A 158 -1.29 -11.27 0.72
CA GLY A 158 -0.65 -10.31 -0.20
C GLY A 158 0.69 -10.77 -0.79
N ASP A 159 1.14 -11.98 -0.53
CA ASP A 159 2.42 -12.49 -1.02
C ASP A 159 2.47 -12.58 -2.56
N PRO A 160 3.37 -11.85 -3.26
CA PRO A 160 3.51 -11.89 -4.72
C PRO A 160 3.93 -13.26 -5.25
N LEU A 161 4.48 -14.13 -4.40
CA LEU A 161 4.77 -15.53 -4.74
C LEU A 161 3.52 -16.36 -5.05
N LEU A 162 2.32 -15.84 -4.82
CA LEU A 162 1.06 -16.53 -5.11
C LEU A 162 0.72 -16.59 -6.60
N LEU A 163 1.31 -15.74 -7.45
CA LEU A 163 0.95 -15.69 -8.87
C LEU A 163 2.09 -16.06 -9.82
N TRP A 164 3.35 -15.93 -9.39
CA TRP A 164 4.51 -16.15 -10.23
C TRP A 164 5.69 -16.68 -9.40
N PRO A 165 6.26 -17.87 -9.71
CA PRO A 165 7.52 -18.31 -9.12
C PRO A 165 8.68 -17.46 -9.68
N ASN A 166 9.59 -17.02 -8.81
CA ASN A 166 10.66 -16.06 -9.13
C ASN A 166 11.71 -16.52 -10.17
N ASN A 167 11.64 -17.75 -10.69
CA ASN A 167 12.60 -18.31 -11.63
C ASN A 167 11.90 -19.02 -12.80
N ALA A 168 11.23 -18.31 -13.71
CA ALA A 168 10.80 -18.92 -14.98
C ALA A 168 11.95 -18.85 -16.01
N PRO A 169 12.18 -19.88 -16.85
CA PRO A 169 13.16 -19.76 -17.94
C PRO A 169 12.71 -18.63 -18.89
N GLU A 170 13.65 -17.80 -19.34
CA GLU A 170 13.40 -16.72 -20.30
C GLU A 170 12.67 -17.26 -21.53
N VAL A 171 11.38 -16.93 -21.65
CA VAL A 171 10.63 -17.21 -22.87
C VAL A 171 11.05 -16.15 -23.88
N SER A 172 11.77 -16.61 -24.90
CA SER A 172 12.36 -15.81 -25.97
C SER A 172 11.39 -14.81 -26.61
N LYS A 173 11.96 -13.65 -26.92
CA LYS A 173 11.40 -12.51 -27.65
C LYS A 173 10.56 -12.94 -28.85
N VAL A 174 9.27 -12.60 -28.85
CA VAL A 174 8.50 -12.41 -30.07
C VAL A 174 8.32 -10.91 -30.24
N GLN A 175 9.10 -10.36 -31.18
CA GLN A 175 9.07 -8.97 -31.59
C GLN A 175 7.86 -8.77 -32.50
N GLU A 176 6.82 -8.07 -32.02
CA GLU A 176 5.82 -7.46 -32.91
C GLU A 176 6.37 -6.11 -33.37
N ALA A 177 6.83 -6.06 -34.62
CA ALA A 177 7.18 -4.83 -35.31
C ALA A 177 5.89 -4.16 -35.80
N PHE A 178 5.67 -2.91 -35.41
CA PHE A 178 4.76 -2.00 -36.10
C PHE A 178 5.60 -0.92 -36.77
N ASP A 179 5.67 -1.00 -38.09
CA ASP A 179 6.20 0.00 -39.02
C ASP A 179 5.31 1.24 -39.03
N LEU A 180 5.87 2.39 -38.63
CA LEU A 180 5.41 3.69 -39.10
C LEU A 180 6.62 4.61 -39.32
N SER A 181 7.16 4.52 -40.54
CA SER A 181 8.10 5.49 -41.10
C SER A 181 7.33 6.61 -41.80
N LYS A 182 7.47 7.85 -41.33
CA LYS A 182 7.43 9.04 -42.18
C LYS A 182 8.41 10.07 -41.65
N GLY A 183 9.39 10.38 -42.51
CA GLY A 183 10.54 11.19 -42.20
C GLY A 183 10.26 12.69 -42.17
N SER A 184 11.19 13.40 -41.54
CA SER A 184 11.49 14.79 -41.86
C SER A 184 13.00 15.00 -41.74
N ARG A 185 13.53 15.65 -42.78
CA ARG A 185 14.94 15.97 -43.05
C ARG A 185 15.38 17.19 -42.25
N ILE A 186 16.62 17.23 -41.72
CA ILE A 186 17.46 18.44 -41.55
C ILE A 186 18.95 18.03 -41.63
N PRO A 187 19.85 18.86 -42.20
CA PRO A 187 21.11 18.41 -42.78
C PRO A 187 22.32 18.45 -41.85
N THR A 188 23.33 17.72 -42.30
CA THR A 188 24.74 17.63 -41.92
C THR A 188 25.44 19.00 -41.88
N VAL A 189 26.24 19.20 -40.84
CA VAL A 189 27.41 20.10 -40.87
C VAL A 189 28.57 19.35 -40.21
N SER A 190 29.70 19.32 -40.92
CA SER A 190 30.97 18.73 -40.49
C SER A 190 31.90 19.78 -39.88
N ASP A 191 32.97 19.27 -39.25
CA ASP A 191 34.25 19.93 -38.90
C ASP A 191 34.25 20.84 -37.66
N ALA A 192 35.26 20.84 -36.79
CA ALA A 192 36.48 20.06 -36.64
C ALA A 192 37.04 20.29 -35.22
N SER A 193 37.90 19.36 -34.77
CA SER A 193 39.08 19.51 -33.90
C SER A 193 39.14 20.63 -32.86
N ASP A 194 39.32 20.27 -31.58
CA ASP A 194 40.62 20.43 -30.92
C ASP A 194 40.67 19.76 -29.54
N ALA A 195 41.82 19.13 -29.26
CA ALA A 195 42.16 18.53 -27.98
C ALA A 195 43.12 19.47 -27.23
N SER A 196 42.89 19.71 -25.94
CA SER A 196 43.98 20.06 -25.02
C SER A 196 43.61 19.77 -23.56
N GLU A 197 44.39 18.84 -23.01
CA GLU A 197 44.90 18.71 -21.64
C GLU A 197 44.06 19.11 -20.42
N VAL A 198 43.66 18.03 -19.73
CA VAL A 198 43.73 17.78 -18.29
C VAL A 198 44.62 18.72 -17.45
N SER A 199 44.03 19.31 -16.41
CA SER A 199 44.38 19.06 -15.00
C SER A 199 43.58 20.03 -14.13
N ASP A 200 42.55 19.54 -13.44
CA ASP A 200 42.26 20.06 -12.11
C ASP A 200 41.57 19.00 -11.26
N VAL A 201 42.16 18.82 -10.09
CA VAL A 201 41.97 17.73 -9.16
C VAL A 201 40.58 17.86 -8.56
N SER A 202 39.78 16.80 -8.70
CA SER A 202 38.42 16.74 -8.17
C SER A 202 38.45 16.77 -6.65
N GLU A 203 38.30 17.97 -6.08
CA GLU A 203 37.65 18.14 -4.80
C GLU A 203 36.18 17.76 -5.02
N VAL A 204 35.86 16.48 -4.82
CA VAL A 204 34.49 15.98 -4.86
C VAL A 204 33.81 16.56 -3.63
N SER A 205 33.33 17.80 -3.77
CA SER A 205 32.39 18.38 -2.83
C SER A 205 31.26 17.37 -2.72
N ASP A 206 30.92 16.97 -1.50
CA ASP A 206 29.69 16.24 -1.17
C ASP A 206 28.51 17.02 -1.76
N VAL A 207 28.17 16.69 -3.01
CA VAL A 207 27.05 17.30 -3.73
C VAL A 207 25.83 16.94 -2.91
N SER A 208 25.22 17.99 -2.38
CA SER A 208 24.00 17.95 -1.57
C SER A 208 22.84 17.41 -2.41
N ASN A 209 22.84 16.10 -2.66
CA ASN A 209 21.89 15.37 -3.50
C ASN A 209 20.47 15.36 -2.91
N GLY A 210 20.25 15.93 -1.72
CA GLY A 210 18.92 16.12 -1.12
C GLY A 210 18.02 17.12 -1.87
N SER A 211 18.62 18.02 -2.65
CA SER A 211 17.90 19.06 -3.42
C SER A 211 16.94 18.50 -4.47
N ASP A 212 17.27 17.38 -5.08
CA ASP A 212 16.67 17.03 -6.37
C ASP A 212 15.31 16.35 -6.21
N ILE A 213 15.19 15.40 -5.30
CA ILE A 213 13.92 14.70 -5.07
C ILE A 213 12.83 15.64 -4.52
N SER A 214 13.21 16.61 -3.68
CA SER A 214 12.28 17.59 -3.12
C SER A 214 11.66 18.45 -4.22
N LYS A 215 12.46 18.95 -5.16
CA LYS A 215 11.99 19.73 -6.31
C LYS A 215 11.17 18.87 -7.27
N GLU A 216 11.61 17.65 -7.53
CA GLU A 216 10.93 16.71 -8.41
C GLU A 216 9.51 16.38 -7.89
N VAL A 217 9.37 16.11 -6.59
CA VAL A 217 8.06 15.83 -5.98
C VAL A 217 7.10 17.01 -6.12
N VAL A 218 7.56 18.25 -5.95
CA VAL A 218 6.74 19.45 -6.18
C VAL A 218 6.30 19.54 -7.64
N GLN A 219 7.23 19.37 -8.57
CA GLN A 219 6.94 19.49 -10.00
C GLN A 219 5.97 18.41 -10.46
N LEU A 220 6.20 17.15 -10.06
CA LEU A 220 5.28 16.03 -10.32
C LEU A 220 3.90 16.27 -9.72
N ALA A 221 3.83 16.77 -8.48
CA ALA A 221 2.57 17.11 -7.83
C ALA A 221 1.79 18.16 -8.64
N ARG A 222 2.47 19.20 -9.13
CA ARG A 222 1.86 20.24 -9.97
C ARG A 222 1.38 19.67 -11.31
N ASP A 223 2.27 19.03 -12.04
CA ASP A 223 2.01 18.60 -13.42
C ASP A 223 0.97 17.50 -13.50
N ARG A 224 0.99 16.55 -12.54
CA ARG A 224 0.14 15.37 -12.60
C ARG A 224 -1.12 15.50 -11.76
N TYR A 225 -1.12 16.27 -10.67
CA TYR A 225 -2.19 16.17 -9.68
C TYR A 225 -3.06 17.40 -9.58
N LEU A 226 -2.57 18.61 -9.85
CA LEU A 226 -3.41 19.81 -9.75
C LEU A 226 -4.70 19.68 -10.57
N GLY A 227 -5.83 19.99 -9.95
CA GLY A 227 -7.16 19.87 -10.55
C GLY A 227 -7.74 18.44 -10.57
N LYS A 228 -6.98 17.39 -10.23
CA LYS A 228 -7.54 16.03 -10.16
C LYS A 228 -8.57 15.90 -9.06
N HIS A 229 -9.73 15.36 -9.41
CA HIS A 229 -10.83 15.10 -8.49
C HIS A 229 -10.63 13.80 -7.69
N TYR A 230 -11.06 13.85 -6.43
CA TYR A 230 -11.16 12.72 -5.51
C TYR A 230 -12.59 12.62 -4.97
N ARG A 231 -13.09 11.38 -4.86
CA ARG A 231 -14.46 11.12 -4.35
C ARG A 231 -14.63 11.53 -2.89
N LYS A 232 -13.54 11.51 -2.11
CA LYS A 232 -13.52 11.84 -0.67
C LYS A 232 -12.21 12.55 -0.31
N ARG A 233 -12.11 13.08 0.91
CA ARG A 233 -10.89 13.73 1.40
C ARG A 233 -9.78 12.70 1.53
N ASP A 234 -8.90 12.65 0.52
CA ASP A 234 -7.88 11.63 0.39
C ASP A 234 -6.47 12.27 0.30
N CYS A 235 -6.19 13.27 1.16
CA CYS A 235 -4.90 13.95 1.21
C CYS A 235 -3.72 12.99 1.42
N TYR A 236 -3.91 11.96 2.26
CA TYR A 236 -2.92 10.89 2.45
C TYR A 236 -2.68 10.07 1.18
N VAL A 237 -3.74 9.69 0.45
CA VAL A 237 -3.62 8.92 -0.80
C VAL A 237 -2.95 9.76 -1.88
N PHE A 238 -3.29 11.05 -1.97
CA PHE A 238 -2.60 11.99 -2.84
C PHE A 238 -1.10 12.01 -2.54
N LEU A 239 -0.72 12.20 -1.27
CA LEU A 239 0.69 12.24 -0.87
C LEU A 239 1.40 10.94 -1.26
N VAL A 240 0.83 9.78 -0.91
CA VAL A 240 1.41 8.47 -1.24
C VAL A 240 1.64 8.32 -2.74
N ARG A 241 0.68 8.71 -3.57
CA ARG A 241 0.80 8.62 -5.03
C ARG A 241 1.85 9.57 -5.59
N ALA A 242 1.94 10.79 -5.06
CA ALA A 242 2.97 11.74 -5.46
C ALA A 242 4.37 11.22 -5.12
N LEU A 243 4.55 10.59 -3.95
CA LEU A 243 5.81 9.95 -3.56
C LEU A 243 6.15 8.73 -4.44
N GLU A 244 5.16 7.86 -4.75
CA GLU A 244 5.37 6.74 -5.68
C GLU A 244 5.80 7.22 -7.09
N ASP A 245 5.18 8.29 -7.59
CA ASP A 245 5.52 8.87 -8.88
C ASP A 245 6.93 9.46 -8.91
N ALA A 246 7.46 9.88 -7.75
CA ALA A 246 8.84 10.33 -7.56
C ALA A 246 9.81 9.17 -7.25
N GLY A 247 9.39 7.92 -7.48
CA GLY A 247 10.26 6.75 -7.33
C GLY A 247 10.39 6.20 -5.90
N ILE A 248 9.61 6.71 -4.94
CA ILE A 248 9.61 6.21 -3.56
C ILE A 248 8.60 5.06 -3.45
N ASN A 249 9.08 3.84 -3.20
CA ASN A 249 8.22 2.69 -3.04
C ASN A 249 7.46 2.75 -1.71
N TYR A 250 6.19 3.11 -1.77
CA TYR A 250 5.34 3.12 -0.59
C TYR A 250 4.85 1.71 -0.21
N TYR A 251 4.63 0.83 -1.19
CA TYR A 251 4.09 -0.52 -0.97
C TYR A 251 5.17 -1.62 -1.10
N GLY A 252 4.81 -2.89 -0.87
CA GLY A 252 5.73 -4.02 -0.93
C GLY A 252 6.53 -4.23 0.36
N SER A 253 7.27 -5.34 0.42
CA SER A 253 8.00 -5.78 1.63
C SER A 253 9.06 -4.80 2.12
N ASN A 254 9.66 -4.05 1.19
CA ASN A 254 10.66 -3.02 1.48
C ASN A 254 10.09 -1.60 1.35
N GLY A 255 8.77 -1.43 1.28
CA GLY A 255 8.14 -0.12 1.13
C GLY A 255 7.95 0.62 2.45
N VAL A 256 7.72 1.93 2.35
CA VAL A 256 7.45 2.81 3.51
C VAL A 256 6.31 2.25 4.38
N LYS A 257 5.21 1.79 3.77
CA LYS A 257 4.08 1.21 4.50
C LYS A 257 4.52 0.03 5.38
N GLU A 258 5.28 -0.91 4.84
CA GLU A 258 5.70 -2.09 5.59
C GLU A 258 6.69 -1.73 6.71
N ALA A 259 7.57 -0.75 6.48
CA ALA A 259 8.42 -0.21 7.54
C ALA A 259 7.61 0.39 8.69
N LEU A 260 6.57 1.18 8.38
CA LEU A 260 5.65 1.75 9.38
C LEU A 260 4.85 0.69 10.14
N LEU A 261 4.35 -0.33 9.43
CA LEU A 261 3.65 -1.46 10.05
C LEU A 261 4.54 -2.24 11.01
N ARG A 262 5.78 -2.55 10.59
CA ARG A 262 6.77 -3.21 11.45
C ARG A 262 7.14 -2.37 12.66
N LYS A 263 7.36 -1.07 12.49
CA LYS A 263 7.59 -0.13 13.59
C LYS A 263 6.45 -0.18 14.62
N ALA A 264 5.20 -0.16 14.17
CA ALA A 264 4.05 -0.22 15.06
C ALA A 264 4.01 -1.50 15.88
N VAL A 265 4.24 -2.65 15.24
CA VAL A 265 4.27 -3.97 15.92
C VAL A 265 5.43 -4.06 16.91
N ASN A 266 6.63 -3.62 16.51
CA ASN A 266 7.83 -3.69 17.36
C ASN A 266 7.70 -2.84 18.64
N GLU A 267 6.93 -1.76 18.58
CA GLU A 267 6.64 -0.90 19.74
C GLU A 267 5.40 -1.34 20.53
N GLY A 268 4.79 -2.49 20.21
CA GLY A 268 3.58 -2.97 20.89
C GLY A 268 2.34 -2.08 20.65
N ARG A 269 2.33 -1.29 19.57
CA ARG A 269 1.21 -0.42 19.19
C ARG A 269 0.24 -1.15 18.26
N GLN A 270 -0.94 -0.57 18.08
CA GLN A 270 -1.87 -1.05 17.05
C GLN A 270 -1.20 -1.04 15.68
N ARG A 271 -1.42 -2.10 14.88
CA ARG A 271 -0.73 -2.34 13.60
C ARG A 271 -0.70 -1.14 12.65
N TYR A 272 -1.73 -0.29 12.66
CA TYR A 272 -1.86 0.86 11.77
C TYR A 272 -1.56 2.21 12.43
N ALA A 273 -1.01 2.22 13.65
CA ALA A 273 -0.79 3.44 14.44
C ALA A 273 0.12 4.47 13.74
N TYR A 274 1.02 4.02 12.86
CA TYR A 274 1.95 4.87 12.13
C TYR A 274 1.58 5.14 10.67
N LEU A 275 0.42 4.66 10.18
CA LEU A 275 -0.05 4.98 8.83
C LEU A 275 -0.71 6.36 8.79
N THR A 276 0.07 7.38 9.14
CA THR A 276 -0.33 8.80 9.16
C THR A 276 0.68 9.65 8.40
N GLY A 277 0.35 10.92 8.13
CA GLY A 277 1.28 11.84 7.48
C GLY A 277 2.58 12.00 8.30
N GLU A 278 2.46 12.06 9.62
CA GLU A 278 3.61 12.11 10.55
C GLU A 278 4.50 10.88 10.44
N GLY A 279 3.90 9.68 10.35
CA GLY A 279 4.67 8.44 10.19
C GLY A 279 5.48 8.44 8.89
N VAL A 280 4.87 8.89 7.78
CA VAL A 280 5.56 9.03 6.49
C VAL A 280 6.72 10.02 6.60
N ILE A 281 6.49 11.19 7.19
CA ILE A 281 7.53 12.22 7.39
C ILE A 281 8.69 11.66 8.22
N GLN A 282 8.40 11.02 9.36
CA GLN A 282 9.44 10.41 10.21
C GLN A 282 10.24 9.29 9.53
N SER A 283 9.70 8.69 8.46
CA SER A 283 10.39 7.62 7.73
C SER A 283 11.25 8.13 6.57
N LEU A 284 10.91 9.30 6.03
CA LEU A 284 11.53 9.85 4.81
C LEU A 284 12.40 11.09 5.06
N CYS A 285 12.41 11.62 6.29
CA CYS A 285 13.15 12.82 6.68
C CYS A 285 14.04 12.50 7.89
N SER A 286 15.30 12.96 7.94
CA SER A 286 16.18 12.64 9.07
C SER A 286 15.86 13.45 10.33
N ASN A 287 15.40 14.70 10.16
CA ASN A 287 15.17 15.64 11.27
C ASN A 287 13.84 16.40 11.10
N PRO A 288 12.70 15.72 11.21
CA PRO A 288 11.41 16.40 11.14
C PRO A 288 11.23 17.35 12.33
N SER A 289 10.76 18.55 12.05
CA SER A 289 10.45 19.56 13.05
C SER A 289 8.99 19.45 13.48
N GLU A 290 8.75 19.48 14.78
CA GLU A 290 7.42 19.44 15.38
C GLU A 290 7.08 20.74 16.10
N ILE A 291 5.96 21.35 15.73
CA ILE A 291 5.41 22.56 16.35
C ILE A 291 4.10 22.16 17.03
N HIS A 292 4.15 21.99 18.35
CA HIS A 292 2.98 21.66 19.16
C HIS A 292 2.32 22.93 19.73
N ILE A 293 1.02 23.06 19.49
CA ILE A 293 0.17 24.15 19.95
C ILE A 293 -0.89 23.55 20.89
N PRO A 294 -0.63 23.48 22.21
CA PRO A 294 -1.50 22.76 23.16
C PRO A 294 -2.88 23.42 23.31
N ARG A 295 -2.94 24.74 23.15
CA ARG A 295 -4.17 25.55 23.18
C ARG A 295 -4.28 26.37 21.92
N ALA A 296 -4.79 25.76 20.86
CA ALA A 296 -4.97 26.43 19.58
C ALA A 296 -5.85 27.69 19.76
N SER A 297 -5.30 28.83 19.37
CA SER A 297 -5.99 30.12 19.35
C SER A 297 -5.33 31.06 18.34
N ASP A 298 -6.06 32.05 17.84
CA ASP A 298 -5.49 33.05 16.91
C ASP A 298 -4.25 33.76 17.47
N LYS A 299 -4.09 33.84 18.80
CA LYS A 299 -2.89 34.42 19.46
C LYS A 299 -1.64 33.57 19.30
N ALA A 300 -1.78 32.24 19.14
CA ALA A 300 -0.65 31.33 18.95
C ALA A 300 -0.12 31.32 17.51
N PHE A 301 -0.88 31.89 16.56
CA PHE A 301 -0.52 31.85 15.15
C PHE A 301 0.82 32.53 14.82
N PRO A 302 1.13 33.76 15.28
CA PRO A 302 2.37 34.44 14.87
C PRO A 302 3.63 33.65 15.25
N GLU A 303 3.66 33.09 16.46
CA GLU A 303 4.77 32.25 16.93
C GLU A 303 4.87 30.95 16.13
N ALA A 304 3.75 30.24 15.94
CA ALA A 304 3.73 29.00 15.17
C ALA A 304 4.17 29.21 13.71
N TRP A 305 3.74 30.31 13.09
CA TRP A 305 4.13 30.65 11.72
C TRP A 305 5.60 31.04 11.61
N ALA A 306 6.13 31.81 12.57
CA ALA A 306 7.55 32.14 12.60
C ALA A 306 8.42 30.88 12.66
N ARG A 307 8.12 29.97 13.59
CA ARG A 307 8.81 28.68 13.72
C ARG A 307 8.66 27.80 12.49
N LEU A 308 7.48 27.77 11.86
CA LEU A 308 7.27 26.99 10.66
C LEU A 308 8.13 27.51 9.51
N LYS A 309 8.16 28.83 9.28
CA LYS A 309 8.94 29.44 8.20
C LYS A 309 10.43 29.13 8.26
N GLU A 310 11.00 28.99 9.45
CA GLU A 310 12.42 28.67 9.65
C GLU A 310 12.80 27.29 9.09
N VAL A 311 11.83 26.38 8.98
CA VAL A 311 12.05 24.98 8.58
C VAL A 311 11.37 24.62 7.25
N LEU A 312 10.69 25.57 6.60
CA LEU A 312 10.04 25.34 5.30
C LEU A 312 11.08 25.34 4.18
N SER A 313 10.98 24.32 3.32
CA SER A 313 11.66 24.30 2.02
C SER A 313 10.72 23.75 0.95
N PRO A 314 10.87 24.11 -0.33
CA PRO A 314 10.08 23.51 -1.40
C PRO A 314 10.31 21.99 -1.44
N GLY A 315 9.23 21.21 -1.47
CA GLY A 315 9.27 19.75 -1.42
C GLY A 315 9.24 19.16 -0.02
N SER A 316 9.30 19.98 1.03
CA SER A 316 9.03 19.49 2.39
C SER A 316 7.65 18.85 2.46
N LEU A 317 7.56 17.75 3.19
CA LEU A 317 6.30 17.14 3.56
C LEU A 317 5.78 17.80 4.84
N ILE A 318 4.49 18.05 4.88
CA ILE A 318 3.83 18.60 6.07
C ILE A 318 2.65 17.73 6.48
N SER A 319 2.54 17.48 7.77
CA SER A 319 1.39 16.82 8.40
C SER A 319 0.88 17.69 9.54
N VAL A 320 -0.43 17.80 9.63
CA VAL A 320 -1.12 18.55 10.66
C VAL A 320 -2.09 17.62 11.32
N SER A 321 -1.96 17.46 12.63
CA SER A 321 -2.79 16.58 13.42
C SER A 321 -3.38 17.28 14.64
N SER A 322 -4.56 16.83 15.00
CA SER A 322 -5.32 17.21 16.19
C SER A 322 -6.05 15.96 16.69
N ARG A 323 -6.75 16.06 17.81
CA ARG A 323 -7.53 14.91 18.34
C ARG A 323 -8.61 14.43 17.37
N ARG A 324 -9.15 15.34 16.54
CA ARG A 324 -10.37 15.09 15.75
C ARG A 324 -10.18 15.25 14.23
N PHE A 325 -9.02 15.72 13.78
CA PHE A 325 -8.73 15.82 12.37
C PHE A 325 -7.23 15.67 12.11
N GLY A 326 -6.93 15.27 10.88
CA GLY A 326 -5.59 15.27 10.33
C GLY A 326 -5.61 15.76 8.89
N HIS A 327 -4.49 16.27 8.42
CA HIS A 327 -4.28 16.70 7.05
C HIS A 327 -2.80 16.60 6.69
N THR A 328 -2.49 16.32 5.42
CA THR A 328 -1.11 16.24 4.96
C THR A 328 -0.98 16.73 3.52
N GLY A 329 0.21 17.16 3.13
CA GLY A 329 0.48 17.64 1.79
C GLY A 329 1.96 17.90 1.54
N ILE A 330 2.24 18.49 0.38
CA ILE A 330 3.58 18.84 -0.07
C ILE A 330 3.69 20.36 -0.05
N VAL A 331 4.75 20.88 0.56
CA VAL A 331 5.06 22.31 0.58
C VAL A 331 5.59 22.72 -0.78
N GLY A 332 4.91 23.68 -1.42
CA GLY A 332 5.37 24.35 -2.62
C GLY A 332 5.86 25.76 -2.31
N ASN A 333 6.43 26.40 -3.32
CA ASN A 333 6.72 27.82 -3.30
C ASN A 333 6.28 28.42 -4.65
N LYS A 334 5.50 29.50 -4.60
CA LYS A 334 5.00 30.20 -5.79
C LYS A 334 5.31 31.69 -5.64
N GLY A 335 6.33 32.16 -6.35
CA GLY A 335 6.84 33.52 -6.18
C GLY A 335 7.51 33.68 -4.81
N ASN A 336 6.98 34.56 -3.96
CA ASN A 336 7.48 34.78 -2.60
C ASN A 336 6.56 34.19 -1.52
N GLU A 337 5.61 33.33 -1.91
CA GLU A 337 4.64 32.74 -0.99
C GLU A 337 4.84 31.23 -0.82
N TRP A 338 4.82 30.79 0.44
CA TRP A 338 4.73 29.38 0.79
C TRP A 338 3.34 28.86 0.49
N THR A 339 3.28 27.75 -0.24
CA THR A 339 2.04 27.12 -0.67
C THR A 339 1.98 25.67 -0.22
N LEU A 340 0.78 25.11 -0.23
CA LEU A 340 0.48 23.74 0.14
C LEU A 340 -0.25 23.06 -1.00
N ILE A 341 0.36 22.03 -1.56
CA ILE A 341 -0.27 21.16 -2.55
C ILE A 341 -0.93 20.01 -1.79
N ASN A 342 -2.27 19.94 -1.82
CA ASN A 342 -3.03 18.91 -1.12
C ASN A 342 -4.39 18.63 -1.78
N SER A 343 -5.06 17.55 -1.39
CA SER A 343 -6.48 17.32 -1.71
C SER A 343 -7.41 18.09 -0.76
N ALA A 344 -7.94 19.22 -1.21
CA ALA A 344 -8.85 20.09 -0.47
C ALA A 344 -10.30 19.98 -0.96
N ARG A 345 -11.26 20.43 -0.14
CA ARG A 345 -12.67 20.49 -0.54
C ARG A 345 -12.82 21.53 -1.66
N GLN A 346 -13.64 21.24 -2.66
CA GLN A 346 -14.02 22.23 -3.67
C GLN A 346 -14.75 23.39 -2.97
N GLY A 347 -14.53 24.61 -3.46
CA GLY A 347 -15.02 25.83 -2.80
C GLY A 347 -16.55 25.93 -2.83
N ARG A 348 -17.09 27.08 -2.42
CA ARG A 348 -18.54 27.37 -2.32
C ARG A 348 -19.36 27.23 -3.63
N SER A 349 -18.78 26.80 -4.75
CA SER A 349 -19.40 26.72 -6.07
C SER A 349 -20.48 25.64 -6.24
N GLY A 350 -21.00 25.05 -5.14
CA GLY A 350 -22.06 24.03 -5.20
C GLY A 350 -21.60 22.65 -5.68
N GLU A 351 -20.39 22.51 -6.20
CA GLU A 351 -19.82 21.23 -6.61
C GLU A 351 -19.38 20.43 -5.38
N SER A 352 -19.98 19.26 -5.20
CA SER A 352 -19.61 18.32 -4.15
C SER A 352 -18.38 17.52 -4.59
N GLY A 353 -17.24 17.76 -3.94
CA GLY A 353 -16.02 17.03 -4.29
C GLY A 353 -14.78 17.51 -3.56
N TYR A 354 -13.72 16.73 -3.73
CA TYR A 354 -12.37 17.10 -3.37
C TYR A 354 -11.54 17.20 -4.64
N GLN A 355 -10.63 18.16 -4.69
CA GLN A 355 -9.67 18.27 -5.78
C GLN A 355 -8.31 18.64 -5.22
N VAL A 356 -7.25 18.26 -5.93
CA VAL A 356 -5.91 18.71 -5.55
C VAL A 356 -5.75 20.17 -5.94
N LYS A 357 -5.36 20.99 -4.96
CA LYS A 357 -5.14 22.43 -5.08
C LYS A 357 -3.78 22.79 -4.52
N GLU A 358 -3.29 23.94 -4.95
CA GLU A 358 -2.16 24.64 -4.35
C GLU A 358 -2.72 25.87 -3.62
N GLU A 359 -2.65 25.86 -2.29
CA GLU A 359 -3.27 26.86 -1.42
C GLU A 359 -2.19 27.64 -0.66
N ASN A 360 -2.47 28.88 -0.25
CA ASN A 360 -1.54 29.67 0.56
C ASN A 360 -1.38 29.02 1.94
N LEU A 361 -0.15 28.61 2.29
CA LEU A 361 0.11 27.80 3.49
C LEU A 361 -0.13 28.60 4.78
N GLU A 362 0.14 29.90 4.77
CA GLU A 362 -0.12 30.78 5.93
C GLU A 362 -1.62 30.79 6.29
N SER A 363 -2.46 30.95 5.27
CA SER A 363 -3.92 30.98 5.38
C SER A 363 -4.49 29.63 5.84
N GLU A 364 -3.92 28.53 5.34
CA GLU A 364 -4.28 27.18 5.78
C GLU A 364 -3.91 26.95 7.25
N LEU A 365 -2.72 27.37 7.69
CA LEU A 365 -2.32 27.25 9.10
C LEU A 365 -3.27 28.00 10.03
N ARG A 366 -3.65 29.24 9.69
CA ARG A 366 -4.67 29.99 10.46
C ARG A 366 -5.99 29.21 10.53
N SER A 367 -6.42 28.64 9.42
CA SER A 367 -7.66 27.87 9.33
C SER A 367 -7.63 26.61 10.19
N TRP A 368 -6.49 25.90 10.26
CA TRP A 368 -6.34 24.73 11.13
C TRP A 368 -6.27 25.10 12.61
N ILE A 369 -5.60 26.20 12.98
CA ILE A 369 -5.58 26.72 14.36
C ILE A 369 -6.99 27.07 14.80
N ARG A 370 -7.75 27.80 14.00
CA ARG A 370 -9.15 28.14 14.31
C ARG A 370 -10.01 26.89 14.46
N ARG A 371 -9.86 25.92 13.56
CA ARG A 371 -10.60 24.64 13.64
C ARG A 371 -10.27 23.86 14.92
N ALA A 372 -8.99 23.82 15.32
CA ALA A 372 -8.58 23.19 16.57
C ALA A 372 -9.13 23.95 17.79
N GLN A 373 -9.14 25.29 17.75
CA GLN A 373 -9.74 26.14 18.78
C GLN A 373 -11.24 25.86 18.96
N GLU A 374 -12.00 25.85 17.86
CA GLU A 374 -13.45 25.53 17.85
C GLU A 374 -13.74 24.16 18.47
N GLN A 375 -12.83 23.21 18.26
CA GLN A 375 -12.94 21.85 18.79
C GLN A 375 -12.32 21.67 20.18
N ARG A 376 -11.82 22.76 20.79
CA ARG A 376 -11.11 22.76 22.07
C ARG A 376 -10.01 21.69 22.12
N SER A 377 -9.22 21.64 21.06
CA SER A 377 -8.17 20.64 20.88
C SER A 377 -6.79 21.29 20.67
N PHE A 378 -5.75 20.46 20.76
CA PHE A 378 -4.40 20.84 20.37
C PHE A 378 -4.25 20.81 18.85
N LEU A 379 -3.18 21.41 18.36
CA LEU A 379 -2.71 21.25 16.99
C LEU A 379 -1.23 20.90 17.04
N THR A 380 -0.83 19.86 16.31
CA THR A 380 0.57 19.54 16.05
C THR A 380 0.83 19.70 14.56
N VAL A 381 1.89 20.43 14.21
CA VAL A 381 2.39 20.54 12.84
C VAL A 381 3.73 19.85 12.78
N THR A 382 3.85 18.80 11.97
CA THR A 382 5.10 18.10 11.68
C THR A 382 5.52 18.44 10.26
N VAL A 383 6.76 18.86 10.07
CA VAL A 383 7.32 19.19 8.75
C VAL A 383 8.71 18.58 8.62
N GLY A 384 9.03 18.06 7.44
CA GLY A 384 10.36 17.51 7.15
C GLY A 384 10.70 17.63 5.68
N SER A 385 11.96 17.94 5.39
CA SER A 385 12.48 17.93 4.02
C SER A 385 12.77 16.51 3.57
N LEU A 386 12.37 16.18 2.35
CA LEU A 386 12.67 14.86 1.78
C LEU A 386 14.16 14.75 1.54
N GLU A 387 14.75 13.68 2.06
CA GLU A 387 16.17 13.41 1.86
C GLU A 387 16.36 12.24 0.92
N THR A 388 17.21 12.43 -0.09
CA THR A 388 17.45 11.45 -1.14
C THR A 388 18.02 10.13 -0.59
N ASN A 389 18.90 10.19 0.41
CA ASN A 389 19.44 8.99 1.08
C ASN A 389 18.36 8.20 1.83
N MET A 390 17.41 8.87 2.48
CA MET A 390 16.28 8.25 3.19
C MET A 390 15.28 7.67 2.20
N ALA A 391 14.94 8.43 1.16
CA ALA A 391 14.08 7.99 0.06
C ALA A 391 14.67 6.79 -0.69
N ALA A 392 15.99 6.78 -0.94
CA ALA A 392 16.69 5.71 -1.64
C ALA A 392 16.59 4.34 -0.95
N ARG A 393 16.39 4.31 0.38
CA ARG A 393 16.12 3.06 1.12
C ARG A 393 14.86 2.37 0.60
N PHE A 394 13.92 3.17 0.10
CA PHE A 394 12.64 2.74 -0.43
C PHE A 394 12.60 2.81 -1.96
N SER A 395 13.72 2.94 -2.67
CA SER A 395 13.71 2.86 -4.13
C SER A 395 13.52 1.41 -4.61
N PRO A 396 12.85 1.17 -5.75
CA PRO A 396 12.63 -0.18 -6.28
C PRO A 396 13.94 -0.97 -6.48
N ASP A 397 15.03 -0.28 -6.82
CA ASP A 397 16.34 -0.88 -7.08
C ASP A 397 17.10 -1.31 -5.81
N SER A 398 16.68 -0.82 -4.63
CA SER A 398 17.35 -1.16 -3.36
C SER A 398 17.19 -2.64 -2.98
N ALA A 399 16.18 -3.32 -3.52
CA ALA A 399 15.92 -4.73 -3.27
C ALA A 399 16.94 -5.69 -3.91
N GLY A 400 17.78 -5.20 -4.85
CA GLY A 400 18.75 -6.03 -5.59
C GLY A 400 20.17 -6.04 -5.03
N ARG A 401 20.56 -5.08 -4.18
CA ARG A 401 21.90 -5.08 -3.54
C ARG A 401 21.91 -6.02 -2.34
N LYS A 402 22.14 -7.31 -2.61
CA LYS A 402 22.68 -8.19 -1.56
C LYS A 402 24.04 -7.65 -1.17
N VAL A 403 24.20 -7.26 0.10
CA VAL A 403 25.50 -6.91 0.68
C VAL A 403 26.35 -8.18 0.58
N GLY A 404 27.32 -8.15 -0.32
CA GLY A 404 28.32 -9.20 -0.50
C GLY A 404 29.38 -9.13 0.58
#